data_AF-A0A0B4BZA7-F1
#
_entry.id   AF-A0A0B4BZA7-F1
#
_cell.length_a   1.000
_cell.length_b   1.000
_cell.length_c   1.000
_cell.angle_alpha   90.00
_cell.angle_beta   90.00
_cell.angle_gamma   90.00
#
_symmetry.space_group_name_H-M   'P 1'
#
loop_
_entity.id
_entity.type
_entity.pdbx_description
1 polymer ?
#
loop_
_entity_poly.entity_id
_entity_poly.type
_entity_poly.pdbx_seq_one_letter_code
_entity_poly.pdbx_strand_id
1 'polypeptide(L)' 'MYTEKQVKTYFQRRGLKSGRDYVYRGLRPSDYTKPEIPGIEMMGKHWYTYWAAVDAKNSPLRHDSFEDAVEHLVQKMSQK' A
#
# COMPACT_ATOMS: atom_id res chain seq x y z
N MET A 1 13.22 7.86 -6.47
CA MET A 1 12.71 7.14 -5.28
C MET A 1 11.83 8.10 -4.50
N TYR A 2 10.60 7.71 -4.15
CA TYR A 2 9.69 8.58 -3.38
C TYR A 2 10.13 8.65 -1.92
N THR A 3 10.15 9.84 -1.35
CA THR A 3 10.33 10.03 0.10
C THR A 3 9.04 9.68 0.84
N GLU A 4 9.15 9.29 2.11
CA GLU A 4 7.99 9.05 2.98
C GLU A 4 7.01 10.24 3.00
N LYS A 5 7.53 11.48 2.93
CA LYS A 5 6.71 12.71 2.85
C LYS A 5 5.92 12.81 1.56
N GLN A 6 6.54 12.50 0.41
CA GLN A 6 5.84 12.51 -0.88
C GLN A 6 4.75 11.45 -0.92
N VAL A 7 5.04 10.27 -0.38
CA VAL A 7 4.08 9.17 -0.28
C VAL A 7 2.88 9.54 0.58
N LYS A 8 3.11 10.06 1.81
CA LYS A 8 2.03 10.53 2.68
C LYS A 8 1.18 11.62 2.02
N THR A 9 1.82 12.58 1.36
CA THR A 9 1.13 13.65 0.63
C THR A 9 0.25 13.09 -0.49
N TYR A 10 0.76 12.12 -1.25
CA TYR A 10 0.03 11.51 -2.36
C TYR A 10 -1.22 10.78 -1.85
N PHE A 11 -1.08 9.98 -0.80
CA PHE A 11 -2.20 9.29 -0.17
C PHE A 11 -3.26 10.25 0.38
N GLN A 12 -2.85 11.32 1.05
CA GLN A 12 -3.77 12.35 1.55
C GLN A 12 -4.59 12.99 0.43
N ARG A 13 -3.99 13.26 -0.73
CA ARG A 13 -4.69 13.79 -1.91
C ARG A 13 -5.75 12.83 -2.47
N ARG A 14 -5.57 11.53 -2.27
CA ARG A 14 -6.52 10.48 -2.67
C ARG A 14 -7.54 10.14 -1.57
N GLY A 15 -7.59 10.93 -0.50
CA GLY A 15 -8.52 10.73 0.61
C GLY A 15 -8.17 9.57 1.55
N LEU A 16 -6.96 9.00 1.43
CA LEU A 16 -6.52 7.88 2.26
C LEU A 16 -5.88 8.38 3.56
N LYS A 17 -6.28 7.85 4.72
CA LYS A 17 -5.65 8.16 6.01
C LYS A 17 -4.80 6.98 6.51
N SER A 18 -3.51 7.21 6.72
CA SER A 18 -2.58 6.14 7.12
C SER A 18 -2.93 5.56 8.49
N GLY A 19 -2.72 4.26 8.66
CA GLY A 19 -2.85 3.57 9.95
C GLY A 19 -4.25 3.04 10.25
N ARG A 20 -5.31 3.65 9.71
CA ARG A 20 -6.70 3.12 9.79
C ARG A 20 -7.16 2.53 8.46
N ASP A 21 -6.83 3.20 7.35
CA ASP A 21 -7.34 2.83 6.02
C ASP A 21 -6.27 2.09 5.19
N TYR A 22 -4.99 2.40 5.40
CA TYR A 22 -3.88 1.72 4.71
C TYR A 22 -2.56 1.75 5.50
N VAL A 23 -1.64 0.83 5.16
CA VAL A 23 -0.26 0.83 5.65
C VAL A 23 0.72 1.10 4.51
N TYR A 24 1.67 2.01 4.74
CA TYR A 24 2.82 2.21 3.85
C TYR A 24 4.08 1.63 4.49
N ARG A 25 4.62 0.55 3.93
CA ARG A 25 5.78 -0.18 4.51
C ARG A 25 7.12 0.15 3.88
N GLY A 26 7.15 1.09 2.93
CA GLY A 26 8.27 1.30 2.00
C GLY A 26 9.65 1.64 2.57
N LEU A 27 9.90 1.51 3.89
CA LEU A 27 11.20 1.76 4.51
C LEU A 27 11.56 0.86 5.72
N ARG A 28 10.70 -0.03 6.23
CA ARG A 28 11.03 -0.85 7.42
C ARG A 28 10.57 -2.31 7.33
N PRO A 29 11.52 -3.26 7.30
CA PRO A 29 11.26 -4.70 7.38
C PRO A 29 10.65 -5.20 8.70
N SER A 30 10.33 -4.35 9.68
CA SER A 30 9.89 -4.80 11.01
C SER A 30 8.37 -4.87 11.18
N ASP A 31 7.59 -4.30 10.26
CA ASP A 31 6.13 -4.17 10.41
C ASP A 31 5.34 -5.25 9.65
N TYR A 32 5.99 -6.38 9.33
CA TYR A 32 5.35 -7.53 8.63
C TYR A 32 4.22 -8.21 9.43
N THR A 33 3.99 -7.84 10.68
CA THR A 33 3.12 -8.56 11.62
C THR A 33 1.66 -8.10 11.68
N LYS A 34 1.21 -7.16 10.83
CA LYS A 34 -0.22 -6.79 10.76
C LYS A 34 -0.82 -7.06 9.39
N PRO A 35 -1.33 -8.29 9.14
CA PRO A 35 -2.03 -8.66 7.91
C PRO A 35 -3.46 -8.13 7.85
N GLU A 36 -3.90 -7.22 8.72
CA GLU A 36 -5.30 -6.80 8.86
C GLU A 36 -5.66 -5.50 8.12
N ILE A 37 -4.70 -4.84 7.47
CA ILE A 37 -4.93 -3.54 6.80
C ILE A 37 -4.34 -3.62 5.39
N PRO A 38 -5.07 -3.20 4.33
CA PRO A 38 -4.51 -3.15 2.99
C PRO A 38 -3.36 -2.14 2.93
N GLY A 39 -2.44 -2.29 2.00
CA GLY A 39 -1.32 -1.36 1.96
C GLY A 39 -0.38 -1.53 0.79
N ILE A 40 0.68 -0.72 0.81
CA ILE A 40 1.70 -0.66 -0.25
C ILE A 40 3.07 -0.83 0.36
N GLU A 41 3.90 -1.62 -0.32
CA GLU A 41 5.28 -1.89 0.04
C GLU A 41 6.19 -1.73 -1.17
N MET A 42 7.43 -1.32 -0.94
CA MET A 42 8.46 -1.25 -1.96
C MET A 42 9.45 -2.39 -1.73
N MET A 43 9.59 -3.28 -2.71
CA MET A 43 10.57 -4.38 -2.67
C MET A 43 11.48 -4.28 -3.89
N GLY A 44 12.75 -3.96 -3.64
CA GLY A 44 13.71 -3.70 -4.72
C GLY A 44 13.31 -2.48 -5.56
N LYS A 45 13.06 -2.69 -6.86
CA LYS A 45 12.64 -1.63 -7.80
C LYS A 45 11.13 -1.58 -8.05
N HIS A 46 10.36 -2.45 -7.41
CA HIS A 46 8.93 -2.61 -7.67
C HIS A 46 8.10 -2.27 -6.45
N TRP A 47 6.84 -1.92 -6.72
CA TRP A 47 5.83 -1.60 -5.73
C TRP A 47 4.83 -2.73 -5.64
N TYR A 48 4.34 -2.99 -4.44
CA TYR A 48 3.44 -4.12 -4.18
C TYR A 48 2.25 -3.66 -3.37
N THR A 49 1.05 -4.00 -3.82
CA THR A 49 -0.18 -3.79 -3.04
C THR A 49 -0.60 -5.08 -2.36
N TYR A 50 -0.87 -5.05 -1.06
CA TYR A 50 -1.37 -6.17 -0.26
C TYR A 50 -2.73 -5.84 0.35
N TRP A 51 -3.50 -6.87 0.66
CA TRP A 51 -4.86 -6.73 1.22
C TRP A 51 -4.91 -7.23 2.65
N ALA A 52 -5.65 -6.51 3.50
CA ALA A 52 -6.10 -6.99 4.79
C ALA A 52 -6.75 -8.37 4.65
N ALA A 53 -6.40 -9.29 5.52
CA ALA A 53 -6.89 -10.65 5.63
C ALA A 53 -8.42 -10.74 5.50
N VAL A 54 -8.86 -10.95 4.27
CA VAL A 54 -10.08 -11.70 3.97
C VAL A 54 -9.73 -12.95 3.14
N ASP A 55 -8.51 -13.02 2.58
CA ASP A 55 -7.99 -14.26 2.02
C ASP A 55 -6.46 -14.22 1.96
N ALA A 56 -5.80 -15.09 2.71
CA ALA A 56 -4.34 -15.31 2.63
C ALA A 56 -3.89 -15.82 1.24
N LYS A 57 -4.84 -16.05 0.34
CA LYS A 57 -4.64 -16.46 -1.05
C LYS A 57 -4.32 -15.30 -2.01
N ASN A 58 -4.49 -14.05 -1.60
CA ASN A 58 -4.13 -12.92 -2.45
C ASN A 58 -2.65 -12.60 -2.31
N SER A 59 -1.84 -13.12 -3.23
CA SER A 59 -0.45 -12.68 -3.38
C SER A 59 -0.41 -11.15 -3.59
N PRO A 60 0.62 -10.47 -3.06
CA PRO A 60 0.78 -9.04 -3.30
C PRO A 60 0.89 -8.77 -4.81
N LEU A 61 0.10 -7.81 -5.32
CA LEU A 61 0.14 -7.45 -6.73
C LEU A 61 1.32 -6.51 -6.98
N ARG A 62 2.18 -6.88 -7.93
CA ARG A 62 3.33 -6.07 -8.35
C ARG A 62 2.88 -4.95 -9.29
N HIS A 63 3.50 -3.79 -9.12
CA HIS A 63 3.39 -2.59 -9.94
C HIS A 63 4.79 -2.06 -10.25
N ASP A 64 4.95 -1.47 -11.43
CA ASP A 64 6.23 -0.89 -11.84
C ASP A 64 6.38 0.57 -11.38
N SER A 65 5.29 1.24 -10.99
CA SER A 65 5.29 2.60 -10.44
C SER A 65 4.57 2.69 -9.09
N PHE A 66 4.89 3.75 -8.34
CA PHE A 66 4.25 4.04 -7.06
C PHE A 66 2.80 4.44 -7.28
N GLU A 67 2.56 5.31 -8.26
CA GLU A 67 1.24 5.81 -8.63
C GLU A 67 0.28 4.68 -9.00
N ASP A 68 0.72 3.73 -9.84
CA ASP A 68 -0.13 2.58 -10.22
C ASP A 68 -0.51 1.75 -8.99
N ALA A 69 0.44 1.51 -8.09
CA ALA A 69 0.18 0.82 -6.84
C ALA A 69 -0.86 1.56 -5.98
N VAL A 70 -0.75 2.89 -5.88
CA VAL A 70 -1.70 3.70 -5.10
C VAL A 70 -3.08 3.72 -5.75
N GLU A 71 -3.17 3.93 -7.06
CA GLU A 71 -4.46 3.95 -7.75
C GLU A 71 -5.16 2.60 -7.63
N HIS A 72 -4.42 1.50 -7.78
CA HIS A 72 -4.96 0.16 -7.58
C HIS A 72 -5.46 -0.06 -6.15
N LEU A 73 -4.70 0.39 -5.15
CA LEU A 73 -5.12 0.34 -3.75
C LEU A 73 -6.42 1.12 -3.53
N VAL A 74 -6.50 2.37 -4.01
CA VAL A 74 -7.66 3.24 -3.89
C VAL A 74 -8.89 2.60 -4.55
N GLN A 75 -8.76 2.15 -5.80
CA GLN A 75 -9.84 1.51 -6.54
C GLN A 75 -10.41 0.31 -5.79
N LYS A 76 -9.55 -0.54 -5.23
CA LYS A 76 -10.01 -1.73 -4.51
C LYS A 76 -10.69 -1.38 -3.19
N MET A 77 -10.23 -0.35 -2.49
CA MET A 77 -10.88 0.12 -1.25
C MET A 77 -12.22 0.82 -1.52
N SER A 78 -12.40 1.43 -2.69
CA SER A 78 -13.68 2.02 -3.13
C SER A 78 -14.72 1.00 -3.58
N GLN A 79 -14.34 -0.26 -3.84
CA GLN A 79 -15.26 -1.33 -4.25
C GLN A 79 -15.93 -2.07 -3.08
N LYS A 80 -15.62 -1.68 -1.83
CA LYS A 80 -16.26 -2.21 -0.60
C LYS A 80 -17.43 -1.33 -0.19
#